data_AF-A0A821AGB2-F1
#
_entry.id   AF-A0A821AGB2-F1
#
_cell.length_a   1.000
_cell.length_b   1.000
_cell.length_c   1.000
_cell.angle_alpha   90.00
_cell.angle_beta   90.00
_cell.angle_gamma   90.00
#
_symmetry.space_group_name_H-M   'P 1'
#
loop_
_entity.id
_entity.type
_entity.pdbx_description
1 polymer ?
#
loop_
_entity_poly.entity_id
_entity_poly.type
_entity_poly.pdbx_seq_one_letter_code
_entity_poly.pdbx_strand_id
1 'polypeptide(L)'
;MPAEHIRKIIRDHGDMTKRKFRHDKRVYLDALKYMPRAVYKLLENMPMPWEQIRNVKVIYHITGAITFVNEIPWVIEPVYIAQWGTIWIMMRREKRDRRHFKRMRFSSFDDEEPP
;
A
#
# COMPACT_ATOMS: atom_id res chain seq x y z
N MET A 1 -9.64 -1.61 -17.15
CA MET A 1 -10.84 -1.40 -16.30
C MET A 1 -10.72 -0.06 -15.60
N PRO A 2 -11.80 0.70 -15.41
CA PRO A 2 -11.77 1.96 -14.66
C PRO A 2 -11.46 1.72 -13.18
N ALA A 3 -10.73 2.64 -12.54
CA ALA A 3 -10.34 2.52 -11.12
C ALA A 3 -11.56 2.53 -10.18
N GLU A 4 -12.67 3.11 -10.60
CA GLU A 4 -13.94 3.11 -9.85
C GLU A 4 -14.53 1.71 -9.72
N HIS A 5 -14.27 0.82 -10.68
CA HIS A 5 -14.82 -0.53 -10.67
C HIS A 5 -14.39 -1.31 -9.43
N ILE A 6 -13.08 -1.36 -9.17
CA ILE A 6 -12.55 -2.06 -7.99
C ILE A 6 -12.96 -1.37 -6.69
N ARG A 7 -12.96 -0.03 -6.64
CA ARG A 7 -13.37 0.74 -5.46
C ARG A 7 -14.82 0.44 -5.08
N LYS A 8 -15.71 0.35 -6.07
CA LYS A 8 -17.11 -0.01 -5.86
C LYS A 8 -17.25 -1.45 -5.35
N ILE A 9 -16.54 -2.40 -5.96
CA ILE A 9 -16.58 -3.81 -5.54
C ILE A 9 -16.19 -3.95 -4.06
N ILE A 10 -15.06 -3.36 -3.65
CA ILE A 10 -14.58 -3.44 -2.26
C ILE A 10 -15.59 -2.79 -1.30
N ARG A 11 -16.11 -1.61 -1.65
CA ARG A 11 -17.12 -0.91 -0.83
C ARG A 11 -18.43 -1.67 -0.70
N ASP A 12 -18.88 -2.35 -1.75
CA ASP A 12 -20.13 -3.10 -1.75
C ASP A 12 -20.05 -4.36 -0.87
N HIS A 13 -18.91 -5.07 -0.93
CA HIS A 13 -18.63 -6.29 -0.15
C HIS A 13 -18.41 -5.99 1.34
N GLY A 14 -17.69 -4.90 1.66
CA GLY A 14 -17.44 -4.47 3.04
C GLY A 14 -16.85 -5.59 3.90
N ASP A 15 -17.47 -5.82 5.05
CA ASP A 15 -17.11 -6.85 6.04
C ASP A 15 -17.72 -8.24 5.75
N MET A 16 -18.34 -8.43 4.59
CA MET A 16 -18.98 -9.69 4.19
C MET A 16 -20.13 -10.16 5.11
N THR A 17 -20.73 -9.26 5.90
CA THR A 17 -21.89 -9.60 6.76
C THR A 17 -23.19 -9.81 5.95
N LYS A 18 -23.34 -9.11 4.82
CA LYS A 18 -24.54 -9.17 3.98
C LYS A 18 -24.72 -10.57 3.37
N ARG A 19 -25.94 -11.12 3.50
CA ARG A 19 -26.33 -12.43 2.93
C ARG A 19 -26.14 -12.51 1.40
N LYS A 20 -26.21 -11.37 0.70
CA LYS A 20 -26.02 -11.27 -0.76
C LYS A 20 -24.69 -11.88 -1.22
N PHE A 21 -23.61 -11.71 -0.46
CA PHE A 21 -22.26 -12.15 -0.82
C PHE A 21 -21.87 -13.50 -0.18
N ARG A 22 -22.85 -14.34 0.19
CA ARG A 22 -22.60 -15.62 0.86
C ARG A 22 -21.74 -16.57 0.00
N HIS A 23 -21.93 -16.56 -1.32
CA HIS A 23 -21.18 -17.42 -2.24
C HIS A 23 -19.70 -17.01 -2.34
N ASP A 24 -19.40 -15.72 -2.19
CA ASP A 24 -18.05 -15.17 -2.32
C ASP A 24 -17.19 -15.40 -1.07
N LYS A 25 -17.80 -15.68 0.09
CA LYS A 25 -17.08 -15.93 1.36
C LYS A 25 -16.00 -17.00 1.25
N ARG A 26 -16.28 -18.07 0.50
CA ARG A 26 -15.31 -19.16 0.28
C ARG A 26 -14.06 -18.65 -0.44
N VAL A 27 -14.26 -17.84 -1.47
CA VAL A 27 -13.17 -17.28 -2.29
C VAL A 27 -12.27 -16.36 -1.46
N TYR A 28 -12.84 -15.58 -0.53
CA TYR A 28 -12.07 -14.74 0.38
C TYR A 28 -11.18 -15.55 1.33
N LEU A 29 -11.66 -16.69 1.83
CA LEU A 29 -10.84 -17.60 2.64
C LEU A 29 -9.73 -18.25 1.81
N ASP A 30 -10.04 -18.69 0.59
CA ASP A 30 -9.05 -19.31 -0.31
C ASP A 30 -7.96 -18.30 -0.72
N ALA A 31 -8.31 -17.02 -0.85
CA ALA A 31 -7.38 -15.95 -1.18
C ALA A 31 -6.31 -15.71 -0.09
N LEU A 32 -6.57 -16.07 1.17
CA LEU A 32 -5.65 -15.92 2.29
C LEU A 32 -4.29 -16.61 2.02
N LYS A 33 -4.30 -17.73 1.29
CA LYS A 33 -3.09 -18.45 0.87
C LYS A 33 -2.11 -17.54 0.11
N TYR A 34 -2.60 -16.57 -0.64
CA TYR A 34 -1.77 -15.69 -1.48
C TYR A 34 -1.49 -14.32 -0.83
N MET A 35 -1.98 -14.09 0.38
CA MET A 35 -1.80 -12.83 1.10
C MET A 35 -0.32 -12.46 1.31
N PRO A 36 0.60 -13.39 1.66
CA PRO A 36 2.03 -13.05 1.76
C PRO A 36 2.61 -12.50 0.45
N ARG A 37 2.14 -12.98 -0.70
CA ARG A 37 2.58 -12.49 -2.02
C ARG A 37 2.04 -11.09 -2.31
N ALA A 38 0.80 -10.80 -1.93
CA ALA A 38 0.22 -9.47 -2.08
C ALA A 38 0.96 -8.44 -1.22
N VAL A 39 1.24 -8.79 0.04
CA VAL A 39 2.00 -7.94 0.97
C VAL A 39 3.41 -7.67 0.44
N TYR A 40 4.11 -8.71 -0.03
CA TYR A 40 5.44 -8.54 -0.61
C TYR A 40 5.46 -7.53 -1.76
N LYS A 41 4.55 -7.67 -2.74
CA LYS A 41 4.47 -6.76 -3.89
C LYS A 41 4.06 -5.34 -3.51
N LEU A 42 3.25 -5.18 -2.46
CA LEU A 42 2.85 -3.88 -1.93
C LEU A 42 4.05 -3.15 -1.30
N LEU A 43 4.80 -3.84 -0.44
CA LEU A 43 5.97 -3.27 0.25
C LEU A 43 7.14 -3.00 -0.71
N GLU A 44 7.32 -3.85 -1.73
CA GLU A 44 8.33 -3.64 -2.78
C GLU A 44 8.10 -2.32 -3.56
N ASN A 45 6.85 -1.87 -3.68
CA ASN A 45 6.46 -0.69 -4.45
C ASN A 45 6.11 0.52 -3.57
N MET A 46 6.67 0.61 -2.37
CA MET A 46 6.50 1.81 -1.53
C MET A 46 6.97 3.08 -2.28
N PRO A 47 6.27 4.22 -2.12
CA PRO A 47 6.71 5.49 -2.68
C PRO A 47 8.02 5.93 -2.02
N MET A 48 8.95 6.42 -2.82
CA MET A 48 10.22 6.92 -2.32
C MET A 48 10.03 8.31 -1.68
N PRO A 49 10.91 8.76 -0.76
CA PRO A 49 10.71 10.02 -0.02
C PRO A 49 10.61 11.30 -0.87
N TRP A 50 11.09 11.26 -2.11
CA TRP A 50 10.97 12.36 -3.08
C TRP A 50 9.70 12.30 -3.94
N GLU A 51 8.88 11.25 -3.80
CA GLU A 51 7.62 11.06 -4.52
C GLU A 51 6.44 11.44 -3.63
N GLN A 52 5.53 12.28 -4.14
CA GLN A 52 4.29 12.60 -3.42
C GLN A 52 3.23 11.50 -3.58
N ILE A 53 3.05 11.01 -4.81
CA ILE A 53 2.06 10.02 -5.18
C ILE A 53 2.72 9.05 -6.16
N ARG A 54 2.52 7.75 -5.90
CA ARG A 54 2.95 6.69 -6.81
C ARG A 54 1.73 5.90 -7.29
N ASN A 55 1.43 6.01 -8.58
CA ASN A 55 0.38 5.21 -9.21
C ASN A 55 0.96 3.88 -9.66
N VAL A 56 0.37 2.78 -9.19
CA VAL A 56 0.83 1.41 -9.50
C VAL A 56 -0.26 0.62 -10.20
N LYS A 57 0.13 -0.22 -11.16
CA LYS A 57 -0.77 -1.19 -11.79
C LYS A 57 -1.12 -2.27 -10.78
N VAL A 58 -2.41 -2.62 -10.74
CA VAL A 58 -2.95 -3.66 -9.87
C VAL A 58 -3.64 -4.74 -10.68
N ILE A 59 -3.49 -5.99 -10.23
CA ILE A 59 -4.32 -7.13 -10.65
C ILE A 59 -5.21 -7.46 -9.46
N TYR A 60 -6.53 -7.50 -9.67
CA TYR A 60 -7.48 -7.79 -8.61
C TYR A 60 -8.40 -8.94 -8.99
N HIS A 61 -8.83 -9.69 -8.00
CA HIS A 61 -9.87 -10.71 -8.18
C HIS A 61 -11.21 -10.05 -8.51
N ILE A 62 -12.03 -10.66 -9.37
CA ILE A 62 -13.32 -10.09 -9.82
C ILE A 62 -14.29 -9.79 -8.66
N THR A 63 -14.24 -10.59 -7.59
CA THR A 63 -15.04 -10.36 -6.36
C THR A 63 -14.39 -9.38 -5.38
N GLY A 64 -13.15 -8.91 -5.62
CA GLY A 64 -12.41 -8.06 -4.69
C GLY A 64 -11.71 -8.81 -3.54
N ALA A 65 -11.64 -10.15 -3.59
CA ALA A 65 -11.05 -10.97 -2.54
C ALA A 65 -9.57 -10.67 -2.25
N ILE A 66 -8.79 -10.34 -3.28
CA ILE A 66 -7.37 -10.00 -3.14
C ILE A 66 -6.92 -9.09 -4.29
N THR A 67 -5.96 -8.22 -3.98
CA THR A 67 -5.35 -7.29 -4.93
C THR A 67 -3.83 -7.41 -4.88
N PHE A 68 -3.21 -7.63 -6.03
CA PHE A 68 -1.76 -7.65 -6.19
C PHE A 68 -1.29 -6.41 -6.90
N VAL A 69 -0.17 -5.84 -6.47
CA VAL A 69 0.58 -4.87 -7.26
C VAL A 69 1.33 -5.63 -8.35
N ASN A 70 1.09 -5.28 -9.61
CA ASN A 70 1.66 -5.94 -10.78
C ASN A 70 2.77 -5.10 -11.43
N GLU A 71 3.73 -4.66 -10.61
CA GLU A 71 4.88 -3.87 -11.06
C GLU A 71 6.15 -4.32 -10.33
N ILE A 72 7.28 -4.23 -11.04
CA ILE A 72 8.62 -4.38 -10.48
C ILE A 72 9.26 -2.99 -10.53
N PRO A 73 9.79 -2.47 -9.41
CA PRO A 73 10.38 -1.14 -9.35
C PRO A 73 11.76 -1.13 -10.01
N TRP A 74 11.81 -0.91 -11.32
CA TRP A 74 13.08 -0.71 -12.03
C TRP A 74 13.61 0.69 -11.75
N VAL A 75 14.86 0.78 -11.31
CA VAL A 75 15.55 2.03 -11.03
C VAL A 75 16.89 2.06 -11.74
N ILE A 76 17.30 3.26 -12.20
CA ILE A 76 18.63 3.49 -12.75
C ILE A 76 19.58 3.67 -11.56
N GLU A 77 20.48 2.72 -11.35
CA GLU A 77 21.36 2.67 -10.18
C GLU A 77 22.07 3.99 -9.84
N PRO A 78 22.80 4.67 -10.76
CA PRO A 78 23.49 5.91 -10.42
C PRO A 78 22.52 7.04 -10.04
N VAL A 79 21.33 7.09 -10.66
CA VAL A 79 20.30 8.08 -10.34
C VAL A 79 19.70 7.79 -8.96
N TYR A 80 19.44 6.53 -8.65
CA TYR A 80 18.88 6.11 -7.37
C TYR A 80 19.84 6.43 -6.21
N ILE A 81 21.14 6.17 -6.39
CA ILE A 81 22.17 6.55 -5.40
C ILE A 81 22.22 8.07 -5.23
N ALA A 82 22.19 8.83 -6.32
CA ALA A 82 22.20 10.30 -6.25
C ALA A 82 20.96 10.85 -5.50
N GLN A 83 19.76 10.32 -5.78
CA GLN A 83 18.53 10.69 -5.07
C GLN A 83 18.63 10.42 -3.57
N TRP A 84 19.09 9.24 -3.16
CA TRP A 84 19.33 8.95 -1.75
C TRP A 84 20.39 9.86 -1.12
N GLY A 85 21.43 10.22 -1.87
CA GLY A 85 22.42 11.21 -1.46
C GLY A 85 21.80 12.59 -1.16
N THR A 86 20.88 13.04 -2.00
CA THR A 86 20.15 14.31 -1.76
C THR A 86 19.30 14.24 -0.49
N ILE A 87 18.55 13.14 -0.29
CA ILE A 87 17.73 12.94 0.91
C ILE A 87 18.59 12.87 2.17
N TRP A 88 19.74 12.19 2.12
CA TRP A 88 20.67 12.11 3.24
C TRP A 88 21.14 13.49 3.72
N ILE A 89 21.55 14.35 2.77
CA ILE A 89 21.98 15.72 3.10
C ILE A 89 20.81 16.53 3.67
N MET A 90 19.62 16.42 3.07
CA MET A 90 18.41 17.12 3.55
C MET A 90 18.05 16.70 4.98
N MET A 91 17.98 15.39 5.25
CA MET A 91 17.64 14.86 6.58
C MET A 91 18.66 15.24 7.65
N ARG A 92 19.96 15.29 7.31
CA ARG A 92 21.00 15.75 8.24
C ARG A 92 20.85 17.22 8.59
N ARG A 93 20.52 18.08 7.61
CA ARG A 93 20.26 19.50 7.83
C ARG A 93 19.02 19.70 8.69
N GLU A 94 17.92 19.02 8.37
CA GLU A 94 16.67 19.07 9.16
C GLU A 94 16.91 18.65 10.61
N LYS A 95 17.65 17.56 10.84
CA LYS A 95 17.98 17.09 12.19
C LYS A 95 18.86 18.07 12.98
N ARG A 96 19.77 18.79 12.31
CA ARG A 96 20.65 19.80 12.93
C ARG A 96 19.88 21.06 13.30
N ASP A 97 19.03 21.53 12.40
CA ASP A 97 18.41 22.86 12.50
C ASP A 97 17.14 22.84 13.38
N ARG A 98 16.48 21.69 13.49
CA ARG A 98 15.23 21.54 14.25
C ARG A 98 15.46 21.31 15.74
N ARG A 99 14.96 22.24 16.57
CA ARG A 99 15.06 22.16 18.05
C ARG A 99 14.31 20.99 18.68
N HIS A 100 13.09 20.70 18.19
CA HIS A 100 12.27 19.60 18.70
C HIS A 100 11.74 18.75 17.54
N PHE A 101 12.19 17.50 17.48
CA PHE A 101 11.73 16.51 16.51
C PHE A 101 10.81 15.49 17.21
N LYS A 102 9.50 15.70 17.10
CA LYS A 102 8.51 14.77 17.62
C LYS A 102 8.40 13.57 16.68
N ARG A 103 8.67 12.38 17.20
CA ARG A 103 8.48 11.13 16.47
C ARG A 103 7.00 10.80 16.37
N MET A 104 6.62 10.12 15.29
CA MET A 104 5.30 9.53 15.18
C MET A 104 5.11 8.46 16.26
N ARG A 105 3.87 8.27 16.70
CA ARG A 105 3.51 7.14 17.56
C ARG A 105 3.36 5.90 16.70
N PHE A 106 3.92 4.78 17.18
CA PHE A 106 3.72 3.49 16.54
C PHE A 106 2.40 2.89 17.01
N SER A 107 1.73 2.21 16.07
CA SER A 107 0.28 2.28 15.85
C SER A 107 -0.21 3.71 15.63
N SER A 108 -0.50 4.05 14.37
CA SER A 108 -1.00 5.38 14.01
C SER A 108 -2.49 5.54 14.27
N PHE A 109 -3.22 4.43 14.37
CA PHE A 109 -4.66 4.36 14.59
C PHE A 109 -4.97 3.52 15.84
N ASP A 110 -6.14 3.73 16.42
CA ASP A 110 -6.65 2.91 17.52
C ASP A 110 -7.14 1.55 17.00
N ASP A 111 -7.11 0.52 17.85
CA ASP A 111 -7.48 -0.84 17.44
C ASP A 111 -8.98 -0.96 17.08
N GLU A 112 -9.82 -0.08 17.66
CA GLU A 112 -11.26 -0.01 17.41
C GLU A 112 -11.63 0.91 16.22
N GLU A 113 -10.66 1.59 15.60
CA GLU A 113 -10.91 2.50 14.49
C GLU A 113 -11.07 1.72 13.16
N PRO A 114 -12.18 1.89 12.42
CA PRO A 114 -12.37 1.18 11.16
C PRO A 114 -11.43 1.70 10.05
N PRO A 115 -10.84 0.81 9.22
CA PRO A 115 -9.93 1.16 8.13
C PRO A 115 -10.61 1.64 6.83
#